data_AF-A0A917FSR8-F1
#
_entry.id   AF-A0A917FSR8-F1
#
_cell.length_a   1.000
_cell.length_b   1.000
_cell.length_c   1.000
_cell.angle_alpha   90.00
_cell.angle_beta   90.00
_cell.angle_gamma   90.00
#
_symmetry.space_group_name_H-M   'P 1'
#
loop_
_entity.id
_entity.type
_entity.pdbx_description
1 polymer ?
#
loop_
_entity_poly.entity_id
_entity_poly.type
_entity_poly.pdbx_seq_one_letter_code
_entity_poly.pdbx_strand_id
1 'polypeptide(L)'
;MQHLVNEIVEHLSKSHQQLARVLEAERHVVVRMANNVHALPDHNPDFNGVAGLLENSQFVTKSIVGYLNSLAELEEAIADNLSHIIRELDHDEEE
;
A
#
# COMPACT_ATOMS: atom_id res chain seq x y z
N MET A 1 9.63 26.02 17.93
CA MET A 1 10.28 24.76 18.33
C MET A 1 9.37 23.74 19.02
N GLN A 2 9.12 23.78 20.34
CA GLN A 2 8.42 22.66 21.03
C GLN A 2 6.98 22.40 20.56
N HIS A 3 6.23 23.45 20.22
CA HIS A 3 4.85 23.33 19.73
C HIS A 3 4.80 22.71 18.32
N LEU A 4 5.70 23.13 17.44
CA LEU A 4 5.83 22.63 16.07
C LEU A 4 6.20 21.14 16.05
N VAL A 5 7.15 20.74 16.89
CA VAL A 5 7.53 19.32 17.05
C VAL A 5 6.34 18.48 17.53
N ASN A 6 5.53 19.00 18.45
CA ASN A 6 4.34 18.29 18.91
C ASN A 6 3.29 18.11 17.81
N GLU A 7 3.04 19.14 16.99
CA GLU A 7 2.11 19.06 15.86
C GLU A 7 2.59 18.06 14.79
N ILE A 8 3.88 18.09 14.44
CA ILE A 8 4.46 17.15 13.50
C ILE A 8 4.34 15.71 14.02
N VAL A 9 4.64 15.48 15.30
CA VAL A 9 4.49 14.16 15.93
C VAL A 9 3.03 13.70 15.94
N GLU A 10 2.08 14.61 16.16
CA GLU A 10 0.65 14.29 16.10
C GLU A 10 0.20 13.90 14.68
N HIS A 11 0.64 14.65 13.67
CA HIS A 11 0.35 14.34 12.27
C HIS A 11 1.00 13.02 11.82
N LEU A 12 2.25 12.76 12.21
CA LEU A 12 2.94 11.49 11.94
C LEU A 12 2.24 10.32 12.63
N SER A 13 1.80 10.48 13.87
CA SER A 13 1.04 9.45 14.60
C SER A 13 -0.26 9.09 13.89
N LYS A 14 -1.02 10.11 13.45
CA LYS A 14 -2.25 9.90 12.66
C LYS A 14 -1.93 9.24 11.31
N SER A 15 -0.86 9.65 10.64
CA SER A 15 -0.42 9.07 9.37
C SER A 15 -0.04 7.60 9.52
N HIS A 16 0.75 7.26 10.55
CA HIS A 16 1.09 5.87 10.88
C HIS A 16 -0.13 5.01 11.22
N GLN A 17 -1.15 5.57 11.87
CA GLN A 17 -2.41 4.85 12.08
C GLN A 17 -3.15 4.57 10.76
N GLN A 18 -3.12 5.49 9.80
CA GLN A 18 -3.69 5.22 8.47
C GLN A 18 -2.90 4.15 7.73
N LEU A 19 -1.57 4.24 7.78
CA LEU A 19 -0.66 3.23 7.23
C LEU A 19 -0.91 1.84 7.80
N ALA A 20 -1.09 1.73 9.12
CA ALA A 20 -1.44 0.48 9.78
C ALA A 20 -2.78 -0.08 9.27
N ARG A 21 -3.78 0.78 9.03
CA ARG A 21 -5.07 0.37 8.44
C ARG A 21 -4.95 -0.12 7.00
N VAL A 22 -4.09 0.51 6.19
CA VAL A 22 -3.82 0.08 4.82
C VAL A 22 -3.09 -1.27 4.82
N LEU A 23 -2.06 -1.43 5.64
CA LEU A 23 -1.33 -2.70 5.80
C LEU A 23 -2.25 -3.83 6.27
N GLU A 24 -3.20 -3.52 7.16
CA GLU A 24 -4.22 -4.47 7.60
C GLU A 24 -5.12 -4.94 6.43
N ALA A 25 -5.59 -3.99 5.61
CA ALA A 25 -6.40 -4.29 4.43
C ALA A 25 -5.59 -5.12 3.39
N GLU A 26 -4.33 -4.76 3.16
CA GLU A 26 -3.41 -5.50 2.30
C GLU A 26 -3.17 -6.92 2.80
N ARG A 27 -3.01 -7.11 4.12
CA ARG A 27 -2.90 -8.45 4.71
C ARG A 27 -4.12 -9.31 4.34
N HIS A 28 -5.33 -8.74 4.33
CA HIS A 28 -6.51 -9.48 3.90
C HIS A 28 -6.49 -9.86 2.41
N VAL A 29 -5.98 -8.98 1.54
CA VAL A 29 -5.80 -9.25 0.11
C VAL A 29 -4.77 -10.35 -0.10
N VAL A 30 -3.60 -10.24 0.53
CA VAL A 30 -2.51 -11.22 0.46
C VAL A 30 -2.96 -12.59 0.96
N VAL A 31 -3.64 -12.66 2.11
CA VAL A 31 -4.20 -13.91 2.63
C VAL A 31 -5.21 -14.52 1.65
N ARG A 32 -6.05 -13.69 1.02
CA ARG A 32 -7.02 -14.19 0.02
C ARG A 32 -6.33 -14.69 -1.24
N MET A 33 -5.26 -14.04 -1.69
CA MET A 33 -4.45 -14.52 -2.81
C MET A 33 -3.71 -15.80 -2.46
N ALA A 34 -3.12 -15.89 -1.26
CA ALA A 34 -2.47 -17.11 -0.79
C ALA A 34 -3.45 -18.29 -0.73
N ASN A 35 -4.68 -18.05 -0.24
CA ASN A 35 -5.74 -19.06 -0.26
C ASN A 35 -6.16 -19.46 -1.67
N ASN A 36 -6.25 -18.51 -2.61
CA ASN A 36 -6.55 -18.82 -4.01
C ASN A 36 -5.43 -19.66 -4.65
N VAL A 37 -4.17 -19.34 -4.37
CA VAL A 37 -3.02 -20.13 -4.84
C VAL A 37 -3.01 -21.52 -4.20
N HIS A 38 -3.28 -21.63 -2.90
CA HIS A 38 -3.42 -22.93 -2.22
C HIS A 38 -4.62 -23.75 -2.71
N ALA A 39 -5.66 -23.11 -3.24
CA ALA A 39 -6.80 -23.79 -3.84
C ALA A 39 -6.49 -24.32 -5.25
N LEU A 40 -5.37 -23.92 -5.86
CA LEU A 40 -4.91 -24.50 -7.11
C LEU A 40 -4.28 -25.87 -6.83
N PRO A 41 -4.68 -26.93 -7.55
CA PRO A 41 -4.06 -28.24 -7.40
C PRO A 41 -2.56 -28.18 -7.71
N ASP A 42 -1.72 -28.71 -6.81
CA ASP A 42 -0.27 -28.82 -7.03
C ASP A 42 0.07 -29.61 -8.31
N HIS A 43 -0.83 -30.51 -8.73
CA HIS A 43 -0.70 -31.36 -9.91
C HIS A 43 -2.04 -31.45 -10.68
N ASN A 44 -1.97 -31.36 -12.02
CA ASN A 44 -3.11 -31.26 -12.95
C ASN A 44 -4.14 -30.18 -12.55
N PRO A 45 -3.74 -28.90 -12.51
CA PRO A 45 -4.70 -27.84 -12.27
C PRO A 45 -5.70 -27.77 -13.44
N ASP A 46 -6.95 -28.17 -13.17
CA ASP A 46 -8.04 -28.04 -14.14
C ASP A 46 -8.58 -26.61 -14.09
N PHE A 47 -8.00 -25.77 -14.94
CA PHE A 47 -8.43 -24.39 -15.13
C PHE A 47 -9.64 -24.27 -16.08
N ASN A 48 -10.45 -25.33 -16.26
CA ASN A 48 -11.48 -25.39 -17.31
C ASN A 48 -10.89 -25.10 -18.71
N GLY A 49 -9.67 -25.60 -18.97
CA GLY A 49 -8.93 -25.35 -20.20
C GLY A 49 -8.37 -23.93 -20.32
N VAL A 50 -8.07 -23.51 -21.56
CA VAL A 50 -7.39 -22.23 -21.84
C VAL A 50 -8.18 -21.01 -21.36
N ALA A 51 -9.52 -21.09 -21.38
CA ALA A 51 -10.39 -19.99 -21.00
C ALA A 51 -10.26 -19.61 -19.51
N GLY A 52 -10.34 -20.58 -18.60
CA GLY A 52 -10.20 -20.28 -17.17
C GLY A 52 -8.76 -19.99 -16.75
N LEU A 53 -7.75 -20.49 -17.49
CA LEU A 53 -6.35 -20.06 -17.32
C LEU A 53 -6.18 -18.57 -17.63
N LEU A 54 -6.78 -18.11 -18.75
CA LEU A 54 -6.74 -16.72 -19.17
C LEU A 54 -7.46 -15.82 -18.14
N GLU A 55 -8.61 -16.25 -17.64
CA GLU A 55 -9.38 -15.53 -16.62
C GLU A 55 -8.60 -15.39 -15.31
N ASN A 56 -8.00 -16.49 -14.81
CA ASN A 56 -7.20 -16.44 -13.58
C ASN A 56 -5.97 -15.55 -13.74
N SER A 57 -5.28 -15.64 -14.88
CA SER A 57 -4.11 -14.81 -15.18
C SER A 57 -4.48 -13.33 -15.23
N GLN A 58 -5.62 -13.00 -15.84
CA GLN A 58 -6.14 -11.63 -15.88
C GLN A 58 -6.52 -11.13 -14.49
N PHE A 59 -7.11 -11.97 -13.65
CA PHE A 59 -7.47 -11.64 -12.27
C PHE A 59 -6.25 -11.33 -11.40
N VAL A 60 -5.21 -12.18 -11.47
CA VAL A 60 -3.95 -11.94 -10.75
C VAL A 60 -3.28 -10.66 -11.25
N THR A 61 -3.21 -10.46 -12.56
CA THR A 61 -2.62 -9.25 -13.16
C THR A 61 -3.34 -7.99 -12.67
N LYS A 62 -4.68 -7.98 -12.67
CA LYS A 62 -5.46 -6.84 -12.14
C LYS A 62 -5.18 -6.57 -10.67
N SER A 63 -5.02 -7.64 -9.88
CA SER A 63 -4.73 -7.52 -8.45
C SER A 63 -3.35 -6.92 -8.20
N ILE A 64 -2.34 -7.33 -8.97
CA ILE A 64 -0.98 -6.75 -8.91
C ILE A 64 -0.98 -5.28 -9.32
N VAL A 65 -1.67 -4.93 -10.40
CA VAL A 65 -1.79 -3.52 -10.86
C VAL A 65 -2.48 -2.67 -9.79
N GLY A 66 -3.55 -3.17 -9.17
CA GLY A 66 -4.22 -2.48 -8.07
C GLY A 66 -3.28 -2.19 -6.90
N TYR A 67 -2.51 -3.19 -6.48
CA TYR A 67 -1.50 -3.04 -5.43
C TYR A 67 -0.45 -1.97 -5.76
N LEU A 68 0.13 -2.01 -6.97
CA LEU A 68 1.16 -1.04 -7.38
C LEU A 68 0.61 0.39 -7.41
N ASN A 69 -0.65 0.59 -7.78
CA ASN A 69 -1.29 1.91 -7.74
C ASN A 69 -1.47 2.41 -6.29
N SER A 70 -1.98 1.57 -5.39
CA SER A 70 -2.14 1.95 -3.98
C SER A 70 -0.80 2.22 -3.29
N LEU A 71 0.27 1.53 -3.70
CA LEU A 71 1.62 1.84 -3.23
C LEU A 71 2.11 3.20 -3.72
N ALA A 72 1.87 3.53 -5.00
CA ALA A 72 2.24 4.84 -5.55
C ALA A 72 1.49 5.99 -4.85
N GLU A 73 0.19 5.83 -4.59
CA GLU A 73 -0.61 6.81 -3.83
C GLU A 73 -0.06 7.03 -2.42
N LEU A 74 0.41 5.97 -1.77
CA LEU A 74 1.06 6.05 -0.46
C LEU A 74 2.40 6.81 -0.53
N GLU A 75 3.24 6.48 -1.51
CA GLU A 75 4.53 7.14 -1.70
C GLU A 75 4.36 8.64 -1.99
N GLU A 76 3.35 9.01 -2.78
CA GLU A 76 2.99 10.41 -3.05
C GLU A 76 2.56 11.14 -1.76
N ALA A 77 1.67 10.53 -0.97
CA ALA A 77 1.24 11.11 0.30
C ALA A 77 2.39 11.29 1.31
N ILE A 78 3.36 10.38 1.31
CA ILE A 78 4.58 10.50 2.12
C ILE A 78 5.45 11.64 1.61
N ALA A 79 5.66 11.73 0.30
CA ALA A 79 6.49 12.77 -0.32
C ALA A 79 5.93 14.18 -0.07
N ASP A 80 4.62 14.37 -0.19
CA ASP A 80 3.95 15.64 0.11
C ASP A 80 4.19 16.06 1.56
N ASN A 81 3.98 15.14 2.49
CA ASN A 81 4.10 15.42 3.92
C ASN A 81 5.55 15.71 4.32
N LEU A 82 6.51 14.95 3.77
CA LEU A 82 7.94 15.22 3.97
C LEU A 82 8.37 16.56 3.36
N SER A 83 7.81 16.94 2.22
CA SER A 83 8.10 18.24 1.58
C SER A 83 7.65 19.41 2.43
N HIS A 84 6.50 19.29 3.10
CA HIS A 84 6.03 20.29 4.07
C HIS A 84 6.98 20.40 5.28
N ILE A 85 7.39 19.27 5.84
CA ILE A 85 8.33 19.24 6.98
C ILE A 85 9.67 19.86 6.58
N ILE A 86 10.22 19.52 5.41
CA ILE A 86 11.49 20.07 4.93
C ILE A 86 11.40 21.59 4.73
N ARG A 87 10.33 22.11 4.12
CA ARG A 87 10.13 23.56 3.96
C ARG A 87 10.07 24.31 5.28
N GLU A 88 9.41 23.73 6.28
CA GLU A 88 9.29 24.36 7.59
C GLU A 88 10.65 24.39 8.31
N LEU A 89 11.44 23.32 8.21
CA LEU A 89 12.80 23.27 8.75
C LEU A 89 13.75 24.27 8.06
N ASP A 90 13.59 24.48 6.75
CA ASP A 90 14.39 25.43 5.96
C ASP A 90 14.03 26.89 6.28
N HIS A 91 12.75 27.18 6.60
CA HIS A 91 12.33 28.50 7.08
C HIS A 91 12.86 28.84 8.47
N ASP A 92 13.00 27.84 9.36
CA ASP A 92 13.56 28.03 10.70
C ASP A 92 15.09 28.32 10.69
N GLU A 93 15.80 28.13 9.56
CA GLU A 93 17.23 28.48 9.42
C GLU A 93 17.47 29.92 8.90
N GLU A 94 16.45 30.59 8.34
CA GLU A 94 16.56 31.96 7.78
C GLU A 94 16.09 33.08 8.75
N GLU A 95 15.50 32.76 9.91
CA GLU A 95 15.21 33.69 11.04
C GLU A 95 16.28 33.66 12.14
#